data_AF-A0A8X6VGK4-F1
#
_entry.id   AF-A0A8X6VGK4-F1
#
_cell.length_a   1.000
_cell.length_b   1.000
_cell.length_c   1.000
_cell.angle_alpha   90.00
_cell.angle_beta   90.00
_cell.angle_gamma   90.00
#
_symmetry.space_group_name_H-M   'P 1'
#
loop_
_entity.id
_entity.type
_entity.pdbx_description
1 polymer ?
#
loop_
_entity_poly.entity_id
_entity_poly.type
_entity_poly.pdbx_seq_one_letter_code
_entity_poly.pdbx_strand_id
1 'polypeptide(L)'
;MVQQVHNSQNERIWCVDTPRTSAIVEHRQHPKPAMVWGGISASGKTPLVFVEEGVKINQKVYQRDIIEAVVLPWDQKHFRNAN
;
A
#
# COMPACT_ATOMS: atom_id res chain seq x y z
N MET A 1 -10.52 22.64 -18.10
CA MET A 1 -11.78 22.04 -17.58
C MET A 1 -11.75 20.57 -17.98
N VAL A 2 -11.67 19.66 -17.02
CA VAL A 2 -11.66 18.20 -17.28
C VAL A 2 -13.07 17.69 -17.06
N GLN A 3 -13.62 16.97 -18.05
CA GLN A 3 -14.94 16.36 -17.94
C GLN A 3 -14.87 15.17 -16.99
N GLN A 4 -15.76 15.16 -16.00
CA GLN A 4 -15.89 14.07 -15.03
C GLN A 4 -16.44 12.83 -15.72
N VAL A 5 -15.56 11.86 -16.00
CA VAL A 5 -15.96 10.54 -16.47
C VAL A 5 -16.55 9.79 -15.27
N HIS A 6 -17.85 9.49 -15.34
CA HIS A 6 -18.57 8.76 -14.30
C HIS A 6 -18.04 7.31 -14.20
N ASN A 7 -17.22 7.03 -13.19
CA ASN A 7 -16.72 5.69 -12.87
C ASN A 7 -17.36 5.21 -11.55
N SER A 8 -18.38 4.36 -11.65
CA SER A 8 -19.15 3.84 -10.50
C SER A 8 -18.30 3.07 -9.50
N GLN A 9 -17.13 2.55 -9.89
CA GLN A 9 -16.23 1.84 -9.00
C GLN A 9 -15.58 2.75 -7.93
N ASN A 10 -15.56 4.06 -8.14
CA ASN A 10 -14.92 5.03 -7.24
C ASN A 10 -15.92 5.80 -6.35
N GLU A 11 -17.22 5.48 -6.43
CA GLU A 11 -18.32 6.09 -5.65
C GLU A 11 -18.70 5.26 -4.42
N ARG A 12 -17.72 4.80 -3.65
CA ARG A 12 -18.01 3.97 -2.47
C ARG A 12 -18.30 4.82 -1.25
N ILE A 13 -19.58 5.05 -0.97
CA ILE A 13 -20.08 5.65 0.28
C ILE A 13 -20.08 4.55 1.36
N TRP A 14 -19.20 4.67 2.36
CA TRP A 14 -18.97 3.62 3.36
C TRP A 14 -19.86 3.72 4.61
N CYS A 15 -20.50 4.87 4.84
CA CYS A 15 -21.43 5.08 5.94
C CYS A 15 -22.36 6.26 5.61
N VAL A 16 -23.66 6.13 5.87
CA VAL A 16 -24.70 7.10 5.48
C VAL A 16 -25.03 8.08 6.62
N ASP A 17 -24.55 7.81 7.83
CA ASP A 17 -24.98 8.50 9.06
C ASP A 17 -23.99 9.58 9.54
N THR A 18 -23.61 10.52 8.66
CA THR A 18 -22.83 11.71 9.10
C THR A 18 -23.59 13.01 8.86
N PRO A 19 -23.51 14.00 9.80
CA PRO A 19 -24.18 15.27 9.63
C PRO A 19 -23.68 15.96 8.36
N ARG A 20 -24.65 16.39 7.53
CA ARG A 20 -24.54 16.77 6.11
C ARG A 20 -23.52 17.88 5.76
N THR A 21 -22.80 18.43 6.74
CA THR A 21 -22.00 19.66 6.59
C THR A 21 -20.49 19.41 6.65
N SER A 22 -20.02 18.24 7.09
CA SER A 22 -18.58 17.93 7.23
C SER A 22 -18.07 16.84 6.28
N ALA A 23 -18.89 16.36 5.34
CA ALA A 23 -18.59 15.20 4.49
C ALA A 23 -18.26 15.55 3.03
N ILE A 24 -17.89 16.81 2.73
CA ILE A 24 -17.41 17.17 1.39
C ILE A 24 -15.95 16.71 1.27
N VAL A 25 -15.75 15.46 0.87
CA VAL A 25 -14.44 14.93 0.49
C VAL A 25 -14.19 15.31 -0.97
N GLU A 26 -13.16 16.11 -1.21
CA GLU A 26 -12.76 16.49 -2.56
C GLU A 26 -12.34 15.23 -3.35
N HIS A 27 -13.13 14.86 -4.36
CA HIS A 27 -12.93 13.63 -5.12
C HIS A 27 -11.84 13.87 -6.18
N ARG A 28 -10.60 13.46 -5.87
CA ARG A 28 -9.50 13.56 -6.83
C ARG A 28 -9.68 12.52 -7.93
N GLN A 29 -9.93 12.99 -9.15
CA GLN A 29 -9.82 12.14 -10.34
C GLN A 29 -8.35 11.78 -10.54
N HIS A 30 -8.05 10.48 -10.64
CA HIS A 30 -6.71 9.90 -10.75
C HIS A 30 -5.82 10.14 -9.50
N PRO A 31 -6.14 9.51 -8.35
CA PRO A 31 -5.20 9.47 -7.24
C PRO A 31 -3.89 8.83 -7.69
N LYS A 32 -2.76 9.36 -7.21
CA LYS A 32 -1.44 8.80 -7.51
C LYS A 32 -1.40 7.32 -7.09
N PRO A 33 -1.04 6.39 -7.99
CA PRO A 33 -0.97 4.99 -7.64
C PRO A 33 0.20 4.75 -6.66
N ALA A 34 -0.05 3.98 -5.61
CA ALA A 34 0.97 3.53 -4.69
C ALA A 34 1.20 2.03 -4.90
N MET A 35 2.46 1.62 -5.08
CA MET A 35 2.84 0.22 -5.12
C MET A 35 3.36 -0.19 -3.75
N VAL A 36 2.85 -1.30 -3.22
CA VAL A 36 3.23 -1.82 -1.91
C VAL A 36 3.59 -3.28 -2.04
N TRP A 37 4.70 -3.66 -1.42
CA TRP A 37 5.12 -5.05 -1.26
C TRP A 37 4.93 -5.48 0.20
N GLY A 38 4.49 -6.73 0.39
CA GLY A 38 4.39 -7.36 1.71
C GLY A 38 4.37 -8.88 1.60
N GLY A 39 5.03 -9.53 2.55
CA GLY A 39 5.04 -10.98 2.72
C GLY A 39 4.25 -11.41 3.95
N ILE A 40 3.65 -12.60 3.88
CA ILE A 40 2.91 -13.22 4.99
C ILE A 40 3.45 -14.64 5.18
N SER A 41 3.60 -15.05 6.44
CA SER A 41 3.93 -16.41 6.87
C SER A 41 2.88 -16.89 7.89
N ALA A 42 2.96 -18.15 8.29
CA ALA A 42 2.08 -18.69 9.33
C ALA A 42 2.23 -17.99 10.68
N SER A 43 3.41 -17.43 10.98
CA SER A 43 3.72 -16.81 12.27
C SER A 43 3.66 -15.28 12.26
N GLY A 44 3.43 -14.64 11.10
CA GLY A 44 3.40 -13.18 11.02
C GLY A 44 3.43 -12.61 9.61
N LYS A 45 3.55 -11.28 9.55
CA LYS A 45 3.68 -10.51 8.31
C LYS A 45 4.95 -9.67 8.34
N THR A 46 5.60 -9.52 7.20
CA THR A 46 6.74 -8.61 7.06
C THR A 46 6.26 -7.16 7.18
N PRO A 47 7.17 -6.20 7.45
CA PRO A 47 6.89 -4.80 7.20
C PRO A 47 6.43 -4.57 5.75
N LEU A 48 5.52 -3.63 5.54
CA LEU A 48 5.10 -3.20 4.22
C LEU A 48 6.16 -2.27 3.63
N VAL A 49 6.56 -2.55 2.39
CA VAL A 49 7.51 -1.71 1.64
C VAL A 49 6.74 -0.90 0.62
N PHE A 50 6.75 0.42 0.79
CA PHE A 50 6.18 1.35 -0.18
C PHE A 50 7.21 1.59 -1.28
N VAL A 51 6.84 1.27 -2.51
CA VAL A 51 7.67 1.48 -3.69
C VAL A 51 7.29 2.81 -4.32
N GLU A 52 8.32 3.62 -4.64
CA GLU A 52 8.13 4.93 -5.24
C GLU A 52 7.35 4.86 -6.57
N GLU A 53 6.56 5.90 -6.84
CA GLU A 53 5.75 6.01 -8.04
C GLU A 53 6.64 5.91 -9.30
N GLY A 54 6.22 5.08 -10.26
CA GLY A 54 6.96 4.85 -11.50
C GLY A 54 8.11 3.84 -11.40
N VAL A 55 8.50 3.41 -10.21
CA VAL A 55 9.50 2.34 -10.03
C VAL A 55 8.85 0.98 -10.28
N LYS A 56 9.41 0.23 -11.23
CA LYS A 56 9.07 -1.19 -11.41
C LYS A 56 9.96 -2.03 -10.51
N ILE A 57 9.36 -2.92 -9.72
CA ILE A 57 10.11 -3.94 -8.98
C ILE A 57 10.77 -4.86 -10.00
N ASN A 58 12.08 -4.69 -10.19
CA ASN A 58 12.93 -5.57 -10.97
C ASN A 58 13.78 -6.44 -10.02
N GLN A 59 14.60 -7.32 -10.58
CA GLN A 59 15.44 -8.22 -9.78
C GLN A 59 16.30 -7.48 -8.75
N LYS A 60 16.92 -6.36 -9.13
CA LYS A 60 17.84 -5.62 -8.25
C LYS A 60 17.08 -4.97 -7.09
N VAL A 61 15.96 -4.31 -7.38
CA VAL A 61 15.10 -3.69 -6.36
C VAL A 61 14.54 -4.76 -5.42
N TYR A 62 14.08 -5.87 -5.98
CA TYR A 62 13.57 -6.98 -5.18
C TYR A 62 14.62 -7.57 -4.25
N GLN A 63 15.83 -7.85 -4.75
CA GLN A 63 16.86 -8.46 -3.92
C GLN A 63 17.41 -7.50 -2.88
N ARG A 64 17.82 -6.29 -3.27
CA ARG A 64 18.52 -5.37 -2.35
C ARG A 64 17.56 -4.63 -1.44
N ASP A 65 16.55 -3.99 -2.03
CA ASP A 65 15.74 -3.00 -1.32
C ASP A 65 14.59 -3.67 -0.56
N ILE A 66 14.15 -4.85 -1.00
CA ILE A 66 13.08 -5.61 -0.35
C ILE A 66 13.66 -6.77 0.48
N ILE A 67 14.32 -7.75 -0.16
CA ILE A 67 14.76 -8.95 0.55
C ILE A 67 15.87 -8.63 1.56
N GLU A 68 16.99 -8.07 1.10
CA GLU A 68 18.16 -7.86 1.94
C GLU A 68 17.94 -6.77 2.99
N ALA A 69 17.34 -5.63 2.60
CA ALA A 69 17.15 -4.51 3.50
C ALA A 69 15.98 -4.66 4.49
N VAL A 70 14.91 -5.39 4.13
CA VAL A 70 13.68 -5.44 4.95
C VAL A 70 13.37 -6.86 5.42
N VAL A 71 13.33 -7.84 4.53
CA VAL A 71 12.87 -9.20 4.87
C VAL A 71 13.91 -9.94 5.71
N LEU A 72 15.20 -9.89 5.34
CA LEU A 72 16.24 -10.62 6.07
C LEU A 72 16.39 -10.16 7.53
N PRO A 73 16.45 -8.85 7.85
CA PRO A 73 16.49 -8.41 9.25
C PRO A 73 15.22 -8.78 10.02
N TRP A 74 14.06 -8.69 9.36
CA TRP A 74 12.79 -9.11 9.97
C TRP A 74 12.78 -10.62 10.26
N ASP A 75 13.19 -11.45 9.31
CA ASP A 75 13.26 -12.91 9.44
C ASP A 75 14.20 -13.33 10.57
N GLN A 76 15.40 -12.73 10.62
CA GLN A 76 16.35 -12.95 11.70
C GLN A 76 15.75 -12.60 13.06
N LYS A 77 15.09 -11.44 13.18
CA LYS A 77 14.45 -11.03 14.44
C LYS A 77 13.25 -11.90 14.79
N HIS A 78 12.46 -12.33 13.81
CA HIS A 78 11.17 -12.99 14.01
C HIS A 78 11.31 -14.49 14.26
N PHE A 79 12.28 -15.14 13.61
CA PHE A 79 12.48 -16.59 13.70
C PHE A 79 13.79 -17.00 14.39
N ARG A 80 14.86 -16.21 14.28
CA ARG A 80 16.19 -16.59 14.78
C ARG A 80 16.55 -16.03 16.16
N ASN A 81 15.76 -15.11 16.72
CA ASN A 81 15.88 -14.68 18.11
C ASN A 81 15.21 -15.65 19.12
N ALA A 82 14.89 -16.87 18.69
CA ALA A 82 14.55 -17.97 19.57
C ALA A 82 15.81 -18.79 19.87
N ASN A 83 16.73 -18.23 20.67
CA ASN A 83 17.73 -18.88 21.54
C ASN A 83 18.84 -17.91 21.94
#